data_AF-A0A382R0Q3-F1
#
_entry.id   AF-A0A382R0Q3-F1
#
_cell.length_a   1.000
_cell.length_b   1.000
_cell.length_c   1.000
_cell.angle_alpha   90.00
_cell.angle_beta   90.00
_cell.angle_gamma   90.00
#
_symmetry.space_group_name_H-M   'P 1'
#
loop_
_entity.id
_entity.type
_entity.pdbx_description
1 polymer ?
#
loop_
_entity_poly.entity_id
_entity_poly.type
_entity_poly.pdbx_seq_one_letter_code
_entity_poly.pdbx_strand_id
1 'polypeptide(L)'
;MNSSATQQPQRQESDRQAEKKWYSPILARPEVGPIGVMLILFGLLGYFSIPEGQFSLNPFSGEGFNALGIRNNFRVIAQLGILALGAGLLIIAGEFDLSIGSMVGFAGCVMAITLKWGFAIVIPYISFAGGLHIETIKIFAITDVSPLTAIFITLCFTLSFGWFQGWLIVKTGIASFIVTLGGLFFLRGLTMVSFRAFNKAFSQTAGSTTVTDLP
;
A
#
# COMPACT_ATOMS: atom_id res chain seq x y z
N MET A 1 14.94 -44.36 28.48
CA MET A 1 14.49 -43.20 27.68
C MET A 1 15.06 -41.95 28.34
N ASN A 2 16.17 -41.43 27.80
CA ASN A 2 16.84 -40.24 28.33
C ASN A 2 16.18 -39.00 27.74
N SER A 3 15.40 -38.29 28.54
CA SER A 3 14.87 -36.97 28.18
C SER A 3 15.96 -35.93 28.43
N SER A 4 16.75 -35.63 27.41
CA SER A 4 17.65 -34.48 27.36
C SER A 4 16.82 -33.20 27.32
N ALA A 5 16.43 -32.72 28.51
CA ALA A 5 15.86 -31.39 28.68
C ALA A 5 16.90 -30.35 28.22
N THR A 6 16.62 -29.71 27.09
CA THR A 6 17.40 -28.59 26.58
C THR A 6 17.25 -27.44 27.58
N GLN A 7 18.20 -27.30 28.50
CA GLN A 7 18.25 -26.18 29.44
C GLN A 7 18.36 -24.88 28.64
N GLN A 8 17.29 -24.08 28.65
CA GLN A 8 17.37 -22.71 28.16
C GLN A 8 18.37 -21.94 29.02
N PRO A 9 19.28 -21.15 28.43
CA PRO A 9 20.30 -20.44 29.18
C PRO A 9 19.63 -19.50 30.20
N GLN A 10 19.87 -19.76 31.47
CA GLN A 10 19.30 -19.01 32.59
C GLN A 10 19.90 -17.60 32.60
N ARG A 11 19.06 -16.61 32.29
CA ARG A 11 19.45 -15.20 32.19
C ARG A 11 20.05 -14.73 33.51
N GLN A 12 21.36 -14.52 33.53
CA GLN A 12 22.14 -14.16 34.71
C GLN A 12 22.17 -12.64 34.89
N GLU A 13 22.14 -12.13 36.13
CA GLU A 13 22.15 -10.67 36.40
C GLU A 13 23.42 -9.97 35.87
N SER A 14 24.51 -10.75 35.68
CA SER A 14 25.74 -10.34 35.01
C SER A 14 25.59 -10.03 33.51
N ASP A 15 24.56 -10.55 32.82
CA ASP A 15 24.23 -10.15 31.44
C ASP A 15 23.85 -8.65 31.35
N ARG A 16 23.46 -8.04 32.48
CA ARG A 16 23.19 -6.59 32.55
C ARG A 16 24.44 -5.74 32.36
N GLN A 17 25.61 -6.30 32.67
CA GLN A 17 26.91 -5.63 32.62
C GLN A 17 27.78 -6.08 31.42
N ALA A 18 27.25 -6.89 30.50
CA ALA A 18 27.96 -7.23 29.27
C ALA A 18 28.38 -5.94 28.55
N GLU A 19 29.65 -5.85 28.13
CA GLU A 19 30.19 -4.68 27.44
C GLU A 19 29.30 -4.32 26.24
N LYS A 20 28.52 -3.25 26.40
CA LYS A 20 27.78 -2.69 25.28
C LYS A 20 28.80 -2.17 24.28
N LYS A 21 28.85 -2.81 23.12
CA LYS A 21 29.64 -2.33 21.98
C LYS A 21 29.34 -0.85 21.76
N TRP A 22 30.37 -0.05 21.52
CA TRP A 22 30.29 1.42 21.45
C TRP A 22 29.23 1.96 20.48
N TYR A 23 28.89 1.21 19.43
CA TYR A 23 27.85 1.54 18.47
C TYR A 23 26.41 1.23 18.92
N SER A 24 26.23 0.35 19.90
CA SER A 24 24.92 -0.08 20.42
C SER A 24 24.07 1.08 20.97
N PRO A 25 24.60 2.03 21.77
CA PRO A 25 23.83 3.19 22.22
C PRO A 25 23.51 4.19 21.11
N ILE A 26 24.27 4.19 20.01
CA ILE A 26 24.02 5.07 18.85
C ILE A 26 22.90 4.47 18.01
N LEU A 27 22.99 3.19 17.64
CA LEU A 27 21.98 2.47 16.86
C LEU A 27 20.62 2.32 17.57
N ALA A 28 20.59 2.40 18.90
CA ALA A 28 19.37 2.34 19.68
C ALA A 28 18.54 3.65 19.67
N ARG A 29 19.05 4.74 19.07
CA ARG A 29 18.32 6.01 19.01
C ARG A 29 17.22 5.94 17.94
N PRO A 30 15.99 6.39 18.25
CA PRO A 30 14.87 6.35 17.30
C PRO A 30 15.11 7.19 16.04
N GLU A 31 16.01 8.17 16.11
CA GLU A 31 16.39 9.07 15.01
C GLU A 31 17.34 8.41 14.00
N VAL A 32 18.11 7.41 14.42
CA VAL A 32 19.17 6.81 13.59
C VAL A 32 18.60 5.96 12.47
N GLY A 33 17.42 5.38 12.67
CA GLY A 33 16.69 4.66 11.61
C GLY A 33 16.34 5.58 10.43
N PRO A 34 15.51 6.63 10.64
CA PRO A 34 15.14 7.58 9.58
C PRO A 34 16.35 8.26 8.92
N ILE A 35 17.33 8.72 9.70
CA ILE A 35 18.53 9.37 9.17
C ILE A 35 19.37 8.38 8.36
N GLY A 36 19.52 7.13 8.85
CA GLY A 36 20.24 6.08 8.14
C GLY A 36 19.61 5.74 6.79
N VAL A 37 18.29 5.56 6.76
CA VAL A 37 17.54 5.29 5.51
C VAL A 37 17.64 6.49 4.56
N MET A 38 17.54 7.72 5.06
CA MET A 38 17.70 8.93 4.25
C MET A 38 19.08 8.97 3.58
N LEU A 39 20.16 8.73 4.32
CA LEU A 39 21.52 8.72 3.79
C LEU A 39 21.73 7.61 2.75
N ILE A 40 21.20 6.41 3.01
CA ILE A 40 21.25 5.28 2.07
C ILE A 40 20.52 5.64 0.79
N LEU A 41 19.27 6.13 0.87
CA LEU A 41 18.48 6.50 -0.31
C LEU A 41 19.10 7.65 -1.09
N PHE A 42 19.69 8.62 -0.40
CA PHE A 42 20.41 9.73 -1.03
C PHE A 42 21.63 9.22 -1.81
N GLY A 43 22.43 8.32 -1.23
CA GLY A 43 23.54 7.67 -1.93
C GLY A 43 23.09 6.79 -3.10
N LEU A 44 22.01 6.03 -2.92
CA LEU A 44 21.41 5.17 -3.94
C LEU A 44 20.91 6.01 -5.12
N LEU A 45 20.16 7.07 -4.85
CA LEU A 45 19.66 7.99 -5.87
C LEU A 45 20.82 8.65 -6.62
N GLY A 46 21.90 8.98 -5.92
CA GLY A 46 23.11 9.47 -6.55
C GLY A 46 23.77 8.48 -7.51
N TYR A 47 23.97 7.25 -7.06
CA TYR A 47 24.64 6.20 -7.83
C TYR A 47 23.78 5.68 -8.99
N PHE A 48 22.50 5.38 -8.75
CA PHE A 48 21.58 4.84 -9.75
C PHE A 48 21.09 5.88 -10.75
N SER A 49 21.32 7.16 -10.50
CA SER A 49 20.94 8.23 -11.44
C SER A 49 22.08 8.65 -12.37
N ILE A 50 23.22 7.96 -12.37
CA ILE A 50 24.32 8.15 -13.32
C ILE A 50 23.94 7.45 -14.64
N PRO A 51 24.00 8.15 -15.80
CA PRO A 51 23.68 7.55 -17.10
C PRO A 51 24.56 6.35 -17.45
N GLU A 52 23.97 5.35 -18.11
CA GLU A 52 24.70 4.16 -18.58
C GLU A 52 25.83 4.55 -19.55
N GLY A 53 27.05 4.11 -19.26
CA GLY A 53 28.24 4.39 -20.09
C GLY A 53 29.20 5.46 -19.54
N GLN A 54 28.90 6.11 -18.41
CA GLN A 54 29.81 7.03 -17.72
C GLN A 54 30.19 6.45 -16.34
N PHE A 55 31.45 6.06 -16.14
CA PHE A 55 31.92 5.60 -14.82
C PHE A 55 32.27 6.81 -13.95
N SER A 56 31.47 7.05 -12.92
CA SER A 56 31.73 8.08 -11.90
C SER A 56 31.50 7.49 -10.51
N LEU A 57 32.52 7.59 -9.65
CA LEU A 57 32.44 7.24 -8.23
C LEU A 57 31.79 8.37 -7.40
N ASN A 58 31.44 9.49 -8.03
CA ASN A 58 30.81 10.62 -7.34
C ASN A 58 29.28 10.45 -7.34
N PRO A 59 28.63 10.19 -6.19
CA PRO A 59 27.18 10.04 -6.12
C PRO A 59 26.44 11.34 -6.47
N PHE A 60 27.09 12.50 -6.48
CA PHE A 60 26.45 13.77 -6.86
C PHE A 60 26.44 14.05 -8.36
N SER A 61 27.05 13.16 -9.16
CA SER A 61 27.11 13.31 -10.63
C SER A 61 25.90 12.77 -11.38
N GLY A 62 24.99 12.09 -10.69
CA GLY A 62 23.75 11.58 -11.28
C GLY A 62 22.70 12.68 -11.53
N GLU A 63 21.88 12.49 -12.56
CA GLU A 63 20.80 13.40 -12.97
C GLU A 63 19.79 13.70 -11.84
N GLY A 64 19.68 12.81 -10.85
CA GLY A 64 18.78 12.92 -9.70
C GLY A 64 19.09 14.09 -8.77
N PHE A 65 20.32 14.62 -8.81
CA PHE A 65 20.74 15.81 -8.07
C PHE A 65 20.71 17.11 -8.88
N ASN A 66 20.08 17.11 -10.06
CA ASN A 66 19.80 18.33 -10.81
C ASN A 66 18.87 19.26 -10.02
N ALA A 67 19.03 20.58 -10.13
CA ALA A 67 18.19 21.58 -9.49
C ALA A 67 16.68 21.38 -9.73
N LEU A 68 16.28 20.89 -10.92
CA LEU A 68 14.89 20.55 -11.23
C LEU A 68 14.41 19.29 -10.49
N GLY A 69 15.27 18.26 -10.42
CA GLY A 69 15.02 17.02 -9.70
C GLY A 69 14.89 17.25 -8.20
N ILE A 70 15.83 18.02 -7.62
CA ILE A 70 15.81 18.44 -6.21
C ILE A 70 14.51 19.20 -5.91
N ARG A 71 14.11 20.18 -6.74
CA ARG A 71 12.86 20.92 -6.53
C ARG A 71 11.62 20.02 -6.58
N ASN A 72 11.57 19.06 -7.50
CA ASN A 72 10.44 18.13 -7.61
C ASN A 72 10.38 17.18 -6.40
N ASN A 73 11.53 16.63 -6.02
CA ASN A 73 11.65 15.74 -4.87
C ASN A 73 11.28 16.46 -3.58
N PHE A 74 11.77 17.69 -3.35
CA PHE A 74 11.40 18.49 -2.19
C PHE A 74 9.91 18.80 -2.12
N ARG A 75 9.25 19.06 -3.26
CA ARG A 75 7.79 19.29 -3.29
C ARG A 75 7.02 18.05 -2.83
N VAL A 76 7.38 16.88 -3.35
CA VAL A 76 6.74 15.60 -2.99
C VAL A 76 7.04 15.22 -1.54
N ILE A 77 8.30 15.37 -1.09
CA ILE A 77 8.73 15.11 0.29
C ILE A 77 8.01 16.04 1.26
N ALA A 78 7.88 17.33 0.94
CA ALA A 78 7.15 18.27 1.78
C ALA A 78 5.66 17.89 1.90
N GLN A 79 5.02 17.56 0.78
CA GLN A 79 3.62 17.14 0.78
C GLN A 79 3.40 15.86 1.62
N LEU A 80 4.20 14.81 1.37
CA LEU A 80 4.09 13.55 2.10
C LEU A 80 4.56 13.68 3.55
N GLY A 81 5.56 14.50 3.83
CA GLY A 81 6.11 14.74 5.17
C GLY A 81 5.14 15.47 6.07
N ILE A 82 4.47 16.52 5.58
CA ILE A 82 3.43 17.23 6.33
C ILE A 82 2.27 16.28 6.68
N LEU A 83 1.84 15.44 5.73
CA LEU A 83 0.80 14.43 5.95
C LEU A 83 1.25 13.35 6.96
N ALA A 84 2.49 12.88 6.86
CA ALA A 84 3.06 11.86 7.74
C ALA A 84 3.25 12.35 9.18
N LEU A 85 3.60 13.63 9.39
CA LEU A 85 3.68 14.23 10.71
C LEU A 85 2.32 14.26 11.40
N GLY A 86 1.26 14.67 10.69
CA GLY A 86 -0.12 14.63 11.20
C GLY A 86 -0.55 13.20 11.55
N ALA A 87 -0.30 12.23 10.65
CA ALA A 87 -0.60 10.82 10.90
C ALA A 87 0.21 10.24 12.07
N GLY A 88 1.49 10.60 12.21
CA GLY A 88 2.36 10.13 13.29
C GLY A 88 1.91 10.63 14.67
N LEU A 89 1.52 11.92 14.76
CA LEU A 89 0.96 12.47 15.99
C LEU A 89 -0.35 11.79 16.38
N LEU A 90 -1.21 11.48 15.40
CA LEU A 90 -2.48 10.76 15.59
C LEU A 90 -2.27 9.30 16.04
N ILE A 91 -1.25 8.61 15.51
CA ILE A 91 -0.88 7.25 15.93
C ILE A 91 -0.35 7.25 17.37
N ILE A 92 0.47 8.24 17.74
CA ILE A 92 1.04 8.36 19.09
C ILE A 92 -0.01 8.77 20.13
N ALA A 93 -0.97 9.61 19.75
CA ALA A 93 -2.10 10.01 20.59
C ALA A 93 -3.05 8.84 20.91
N GLY A 94 -2.87 7.67 20.28
CA GLY A 94 -3.60 6.44 20.61
C GLY A 94 -5.05 6.41 20.14
N GLU A 95 -5.49 7.42 19.38
CA GLU A 95 -6.89 7.60 19.00
C GLU A 95 -7.21 7.11 17.59
N PHE A 96 -6.22 7.00 16.70
CA PHE A 96 -6.48 6.75 15.28
C PHE A 96 -5.92 5.44 14.77
N ASP A 97 -6.87 4.55 14.55
CA ASP A 97 -6.79 3.50 13.58
C ASP A 97 -6.47 4.09 12.19
N LEU A 98 -5.42 3.59 11.53
CA LEU A 98 -4.95 4.09 10.22
C LEU A 98 -6.01 3.90 9.10
N SER A 99 -7.15 3.24 9.39
CA SER A 99 -8.27 3.01 8.47
C SER A 99 -8.97 4.26 7.97
N ILE A 100 -8.85 5.40 8.66
CA ILE A 100 -9.42 6.65 8.12
C ILE A 100 -8.84 6.94 6.73
N GLY A 101 -7.57 6.61 6.50
CA GLY A 101 -6.89 6.74 5.21
C GLY A 101 -7.37 5.76 4.15
N SER A 102 -7.69 4.51 4.54
CA SER A 102 -8.22 3.50 3.60
C SER A 102 -9.67 3.80 3.19
N MET A 103 -10.46 4.35 4.12
CA MET A 103 -11.83 4.77 3.87
C MET A 103 -11.92 5.91 2.86
N VAL A 104 -11.02 6.88 2.93
CA VAL A 104 -10.98 7.99 1.97
C VAL A 104 -10.67 7.46 0.56
N GLY A 105 -9.70 6.54 0.44
CA GLY A 105 -9.38 5.90 -0.84
C GLY A 105 -10.53 5.01 -1.38
N PHE A 106 -11.18 4.26 -0.50
CA PHE A 106 -12.34 3.44 -0.85
C PHE A 106 -13.53 4.28 -1.30
N ALA A 107 -13.85 5.37 -0.58
CA ALA A 107 -14.90 6.31 -0.95
C ALA A 107 -14.64 6.92 -2.34
N GLY A 108 -13.41 7.37 -2.60
CA GLY A 108 -13.02 7.90 -3.91
C GLY A 108 -13.18 6.87 -5.03
N CYS A 109 -12.84 5.60 -4.79
CA CYS A 109 -13.00 4.53 -5.75
C CYS A 109 -14.48 4.24 -6.05
N VAL A 110 -15.31 4.07 -5.01
CA VAL A 110 -16.75 3.81 -5.17
C VAL A 110 -17.43 4.96 -5.91
N MET A 111 -17.07 6.20 -5.57
CA MET A 111 -17.61 7.38 -6.24
C MET A 111 -17.17 7.47 -7.71
N ALA A 112 -15.89 7.21 -8.01
CA ALA A 112 -15.38 7.20 -9.38
C ALA A 112 -16.03 6.11 -10.24
N ILE A 113 -16.22 4.91 -9.70
CA ILE A 113 -16.91 3.81 -10.40
C ILE A 113 -18.36 4.18 -10.65
N THR A 114 -19.06 4.65 -9.62
CA THR A 114 -20.49 5.01 -9.68
C THR A 114 -20.75 6.13 -10.70
N LEU A 115 -19.89 7.15 -10.75
CA LEU A 115 -20.03 8.27 -11.69
C LEU A 115 -19.65 7.90 -13.13
N LYS A 116 -18.65 7.04 -13.32
CA LYS A 116 -18.14 6.71 -14.67
C LYS A 116 -18.91 5.58 -15.35
N TRP A 117 -19.38 4.59 -14.59
CA TRP A 117 -20.00 3.36 -15.12
C TRP A 117 -21.45 3.18 -14.67
N GLY A 118 -21.97 4.09 -13.86
CA GLY A 118 -23.25 3.93 -13.20
C GLY A 118 -23.19 2.96 -12.02
N PHE A 119 -24.33 2.76 -11.37
CA PHE A 119 -24.48 1.81 -10.27
C PHE A 119 -25.30 0.61 -10.74
N ALA A 120 -24.74 -0.59 -10.67
CA ALA A 120 -25.48 -1.81 -10.98
C ALA A 120 -25.30 -2.87 -9.89
N ILE A 121 -26.41 -3.47 -9.46
CA ILE A 121 -26.42 -4.64 -8.58
C ILE A 121 -26.44 -5.87 -9.49
N VAL A 122 -25.35 -6.63 -9.45
CA VAL A 122 -25.16 -7.81 -10.29
C VAL A 122 -25.00 -9.04 -9.40
N ILE A 123 -25.81 -10.07 -9.63
CA ILE A 123 -25.73 -11.34 -8.89
C ILE A 123 -25.19 -12.42 -9.83
N PRO A 124 -24.07 -13.08 -9.47
CA PRO A 124 -23.57 -14.22 -10.22
C PRO A 124 -24.47 -15.43 -10.01
N TYR A 125 -24.82 -16.13 -11.09
CA TYR A 125 -25.51 -17.41 -11.04
C TYR A 125 -24.75 -18.44 -11.87
N ILE A 126 -24.81 -19.70 -11.44
CA ILE A 126 -24.14 -20.80 -12.14
C ILE A 126 -25.09 -21.29 -13.22
N SER A 127 -24.72 -21.09 -14.48
CA SER A 127 -25.44 -21.59 -15.64
C SER A 127 -24.84 -22.91 -16.07
N PHE A 128 -25.70 -23.86 -16.42
CA PHE A 128 -25.31 -25.18 -16.96
C PHE A 128 -25.57 -25.28 -18.47
N ALA A 129 -26.05 -24.20 -19.10
CA ALA A 129 -26.39 -24.17 -20.52
C ALA A 129 -25.14 -23.96 -21.37
N GLY A 130 -24.40 -25.04 -21.65
CA GLY A 130 -23.18 -25.01 -22.49
C GLY A 130 -21.87 -25.32 -21.77
N GLY A 131 -21.92 -25.67 -20.48
CA GLY A 131 -20.77 -25.92 -19.61
C GLY A 131 -21.06 -25.47 -18.18
N LEU A 132 -20.11 -25.63 -17.26
CA LEU A 132 -20.18 -24.99 -15.94
C LEU A 132 -19.55 -23.61 -16.06
N HIS A 133 -20.38 -22.58 -16.20
CA HIS A 133 -19.91 -21.19 -16.30
C HIS A 133 -20.74 -20.27 -15.41
N ILE A 134 -20.08 -19.23 -14.90
CA ILE A 134 -20.69 -18.22 -14.02
C ILE A 134 -21.20 -17.09 -14.92
N GLU A 135 -22.51 -16.98 -15.06
CA GLU A 135 -23.17 -15.85 -15.71
C GLU A 135 -23.60 -14.83 -14.66
N THR A 136 -23.83 -13.58 -15.07
CA THR A 136 -24.19 -12.51 -14.12
C THR A 136 -25.46 -11.80 -14.57
N ILE A 137 -26.49 -11.81 -13.72
CA ILE A 137 -27.75 -11.09 -13.97
C ILE A 137 -27.67 -9.72 -13.29
N LYS A 138 -27.97 -8.66 -14.05
CA LYS A 138 -28.11 -7.30 -13.53
C LYS A 138 -29.54 -7.11 -13.04
N ILE A 139 -29.74 -7.01 -11.73
CA ILE A 139 -31.07 -6.85 -11.12
C ILE A 139 -31.52 -5.39 -11.18
N PHE A 140 -30.57 -4.48 -10.99
CA PHE A 140 -30.81 -3.05 -10.95
C PHE A 140 -29.62 -2.34 -11.57
N ALA A 141 -29.85 -1.41 -12.49
CA ALA A 141 -28.80 -0.63 -13.14
C ALA A 141 -29.27 0.82 -13.31
N ILE A 142 -28.53 1.75 -12.72
CA ILE A 142 -28.65 3.18 -12.95
C ILE A 142 -27.43 3.56 -13.80
N THR A 143 -27.65 3.86 -15.08
CA THR A 143 -26.57 4.26 -16.00
C THR A 143 -26.17 5.72 -15.82
N ASP A 144 -27.14 6.60 -15.55
CA ASP A 144 -26.91 8.03 -15.30
C ASP A 144 -27.13 8.35 -13.83
N VAL A 145 -26.05 8.27 -13.05
CA VAL A 145 -26.09 8.56 -11.61
C VAL A 145 -25.79 10.04 -11.40
N SER A 146 -26.75 10.77 -10.83
CA SER A 146 -26.52 12.16 -10.42
C SER A 146 -25.42 12.24 -9.34
N PRO A 147 -24.61 13.32 -9.27
CA PRO A 147 -23.57 13.45 -8.24
C PRO A 147 -24.07 13.27 -6.81
N LEU A 148 -25.29 13.73 -6.53
CA LEU A 148 -25.91 13.61 -5.20
C LEU A 148 -26.27 12.15 -4.89
N THR A 149 -26.82 11.43 -5.87
CA THR A 149 -27.07 9.98 -5.75
C THR A 149 -25.77 9.19 -5.59
N ALA A 150 -24.70 9.57 -6.30
CA ALA A 150 -23.39 8.93 -6.18
C ALA A 150 -22.78 9.13 -4.78
N ILE A 151 -22.95 10.31 -4.19
CA ILE A 151 -22.55 10.57 -2.79
C ILE A 151 -23.32 9.66 -1.85
N PHE A 152 -24.64 9.55 -2.00
CA PHE A 152 -25.48 8.71 -1.14
C PHE A 152 -25.08 7.22 -1.23
N ILE A 153 -24.87 6.71 -2.45
CA ILE A 153 -24.40 5.34 -2.68
C ILE A 153 -23.02 5.14 -2.03
N THR A 154 -22.08 6.06 -2.28
CA THR A 154 -20.73 5.99 -1.71
C THR A 154 -20.77 5.96 -0.19
N LEU A 155 -21.62 6.79 0.42
CA LEU A 155 -21.82 6.85 1.87
C LEU A 155 -22.36 5.53 2.43
N CYS A 156 -23.33 4.91 1.77
CA CYS A 156 -23.84 3.59 2.16
C CYS A 156 -22.75 2.51 2.12
N PHE A 157 -21.91 2.50 1.08
CA PHE A 157 -20.81 1.54 0.95
C PHE A 157 -19.73 1.75 2.01
N THR A 158 -19.31 2.99 2.25
CA THR A 158 -18.25 3.31 3.21
C THR A 158 -18.70 3.07 4.64
N LEU A 159 -19.95 3.40 4.99
CA LEU A 159 -20.54 3.06 6.29
C LEU A 159 -20.60 1.55 6.52
N SER A 160 -21.06 0.79 5.52
CA SER A 160 -21.15 -0.67 5.62
C SER A 160 -19.77 -1.30 5.80
N PHE A 161 -18.77 -0.82 5.05
CA PHE A 161 -17.40 -1.34 5.15
C PHE A 161 -16.71 -0.90 6.45
N GLY A 162 -17.02 0.29 6.96
CA GLY A 162 -16.54 0.78 8.25
C GLY A 162 -17.15 0.00 9.41
N TRP A 163 -18.46 -0.25 9.35
CA TRP A 163 -19.15 -1.13 10.29
C TRP A 163 -18.55 -2.53 10.29
N PHE A 164 -18.30 -3.13 9.12
CA PHE A 164 -17.70 -4.45 9.01
C PHE A 164 -16.31 -4.52 9.67
N GLN A 165 -15.46 -3.52 9.44
CA GLN A 165 -14.15 -3.45 10.09
C GLN A 165 -14.29 -3.29 11.62
N GLY A 166 -15.17 -2.42 12.09
CA GLY A 166 -15.46 -2.25 13.52
C GLY A 166 -15.99 -3.52 14.17
N TRP A 167 -16.93 -4.20 13.52
CA TRP A 167 -17.47 -5.48 13.97
C TRP A 167 -16.39 -6.57 14.06
N LEU A 168 -15.47 -6.62 13.08
CA LEU A 168 -14.36 -7.56 13.07
C LEU A 168 -13.45 -7.31 14.27
N ILE A 169 -13.12 -6.06 14.58
CA ILE A 169 -12.30 -5.69 15.74
C ILE A 169 -12.96 -6.15 17.04
N VAL A 170 -14.25 -5.81 17.23
CA VAL A 170 -15.00 -6.16 18.45
C VAL A 170 -15.12 -7.68 18.63
N LYS A 171 -15.37 -8.43 17.55
CA LYS A 171 -15.59 -9.88 17.62
C LYS A 171 -14.29 -10.68 17.77
N THR A 172 -13.22 -10.24 17.10
CA THR A 172 -11.95 -10.99 17.06
C THR A 172 -10.99 -10.61 18.19
N GLY A 173 -11.18 -9.46 18.84
CA GLY A 173 -10.26 -8.95 19.86
C GLY A 173 -8.86 -8.63 19.32
N ILE A 174 -8.69 -8.61 17.99
CA ILE A 174 -7.45 -8.22 17.33
C ILE A 174 -7.27 -6.72 17.51
N ALA A 175 -6.02 -6.27 17.71
CA ALA A 175 -5.70 -4.86 17.76
C ALA A 175 -6.22 -4.13 16.51
N SER A 176 -7.00 -3.05 16.71
CA SER A 176 -7.58 -2.20 15.67
C SER A 176 -6.60 -1.91 14.53
N PHE A 177 -5.37 -1.54 14.93
CA PHE A 177 -4.25 -1.24 14.05
C PHE A 177 -3.94 -2.33 13.00
N ILE A 178 -4.05 -3.62 13.37
CA ILE A 178 -3.74 -4.73 12.46
C ILE A 178 -4.84 -4.89 11.42
N VAL A 179 -6.11 -4.80 11.85
CA VAL A 179 -7.27 -4.97 10.97
C VAL A 179 -7.30 -3.87 9.91
N THR A 180 -6.89 -2.66 10.27
CA THR A 180 -6.96 -1.50 9.40
C THR A 180 -5.76 -1.30 8.50
N LEU A 181 -4.56 -1.66 8.96
CA LEU A 181 -3.39 -1.76 8.10
C LEU A 181 -3.58 -2.88 7.06
N GLY A 182 -4.13 -4.03 7.48
CA GLY A 182 -4.57 -5.09 6.59
C GLY A 182 -5.62 -4.61 5.57
N GLY A 183 -6.66 -3.90 6.03
CA GLY A 183 -7.70 -3.30 5.19
C GLY A 183 -7.16 -2.28 4.18
N LEU A 184 -6.20 -1.43 4.60
CA LEU A 184 -5.51 -0.47 3.72
C LEU A 184 -4.76 -1.17 2.60
N PHE A 185 -3.94 -2.18 2.91
CA PHE A 185 -3.18 -2.91 1.90
C PHE A 185 -4.10 -3.72 0.97
N PHE A 186 -5.15 -4.32 1.52
CA PHE A 186 -6.16 -5.03 0.72
C PHE A 186 -6.86 -4.10 -0.26
N LEU A 187 -7.40 -2.96 0.20
CA LEU A 187 -8.09 -1.99 -0.66
C LEU A 187 -7.14 -1.33 -1.67
N ARG A 188 -5.89 -1.08 -1.29
CA ARG A 188 -4.86 -0.55 -2.19
C ARG A 188 -4.48 -1.57 -3.28
N GLY A 189 -4.37 -2.85 -2.91
CA GLY A 189 -4.16 -3.94 -3.87
C GLY A 189 -5.36 -4.09 -4.82
N LEU A 190 -6.57 -4.09 -4.26
CA LEU A 190 -7.82 -4.18 -5.02
C LEU A 190 -7.93 -3.04 -6.03
N THR A 191 -7.73 -1.79 -5.59
CA THR A 191 -7.79 -0.61 -6.48
C THR A 191 -6.76 -0.67 -7.60
N MET A 192 -5.53 -1.13 -7.33
CA MET A 192 -4.50 -1.32 -8.36
C MET A 192 -4.90 -2.41 -9.37
N VAL A 193 -5.38 -3.56 -8.90
CA VAL A 193 -5.81 -4.68 -9.76
C VAL A 193 -7.05 -4.29 -10.57
N SER A 194 -8.05 -3.69 -9.93
CA SER A 194 -9.25 -3.18 -10.60
C SER A 194 -8.88 -2.17 -11.67
N PHE A 195 -8.07 -1.15 -11.36
CA PHE A 195 -7.65 -0.16 -12.36
C PHE A 195 -6.89 -0.81 -13.53
N ARG A 196 -6.00 -1.77 -13.25
CA ARG A 196 -5.27 -2.51 -14.30
C ARG A 196 -6.17 -3.43 -15.12
N ALA A 197 -7.17 -4.06 -14.51
CA ALA A 197 -8.14 -4.90 -15.19
C ALA A 197 -9.10 -4.07 -16.07
N PHE A 198 -9.51 -2.90 -15.60
CA PHE A 198 -10.39 -1.98 -16.33
C PHE A 198 -9.64 -1.20 -17.42
N ASN A 199 -8.38 -0.82 -17.20
CA ASN A 199 -7.52 -0.17 -18.20
C ASN A 199 -6.55 -1.16 -18.81
N LYS A 200 -7.03 -2.35 -19.23
CA LYS A 200 -6.24 -3.37 -19.94
C LYS A 200 -5.31 -2.64 -20.93
N ALA A 201 -4.02 -2.54 -20.60
CA ALA A 201 -3.05 -2.02 -21.55
C ALA A 201 -3.15 -2.94 -22.76
N PHE A 202 -3.31 -2.36 -23.95
CA PHE A 202 -3.29 -3.09 -25.20
C PHE A 202 -2.12 -4.07 -25.16
N SER A 203 -2.40 -5.33 -25.48
CA SER A 203 -1.47 -6.46 -25.54
C SER A 203 0.00 -6.01 -25.73
N GLN A 204 0.84 -6.21 -24.71
CA GLN A 204 2.29 -6.08 -24.86
C GLN A 204 2.88 -7.22 -25.74
N THR A 205 2.04 -8.05 -26.35
CA THR A 205 2.42 -9.06 -27.34
C THR A 205 2.26 -8.54 -28.78
N ALA A 206 1.65 -7.37 -29.00
CA ALA A 206 1.55 -6.77 -30.34
C ALA A 206 2.90 -6.22 -30.86
N GLY A 207 3.95 -6.22 -30.03
CA GLY A 207 5.31 -5.80 -30.39
C GLY A 207 6.39 -6.85 -30.11
N SER A 208 6.04 -8.07 -29.66
CA SER A 208 7.02 -9.16 -29.66
C SER A 208 7.06 -9.75 -31.05
N THR A 209 8.09 -9.40 -31.81
CA THR A 209 8.48 -10.08 -33.04
C THR A 209 8.84 -11.53 -32.72
N THR A 210 7.84 -12.39 -32.55
CA THR A 210 8.04 -13.81 -32.84
C THR A 210 8.25 -13.88 -34.34
N VAL A 211 9.51 -14.05 -34.71
CA VAL A 211 9.95 -14.31 -36.06
C VAL A 211 9.27 -15.60 -36.51
N THR A 212 8.14 -15.47 -37.19
CA THR A 212 7.44 -16.59 -37.81
C THR A 212 6.90 -16.08 -39.11
N ASP A 213 7.85 -15.85 -40.02
CA ASP A 213 7.70 -15.91 -41.47
C ASP A 213 9.11 -15.74 -42.06
N LEU A 214 9.84 -16.85 -42.11
CA LEU A 214 10.92 -17.04 -43.07
C LEU A 214 10.36 -17.99 -44.14
N PRO A 215 10.50 -17.66 -45.44
CA PRO A 215 10.04 -18.51 -46.53
C PRO A 215 10.77 -19.86 -46.59
#